data_AF-A0A660RXN7-F1
#
_entry.id   AF-A0A660RXN7-F1
#
_cell.length_a   1.000
_cell.length_b   1.000
_cell.length_c   1.000
_cell.angle_alpha   90.00
_cell.angle_beta   90.00
_cell.angle_gamma   90.00
#
_symmetry.space_group_name_H-M   'P 1'
#
loop_
_entity.id
_entity.type
_entity.pdbx_description
1 polymer ?
#
loop_
_entity_poly.entity_id
_entity_poly.type
_entity_poly.pdbx_seq_one_letter_code
_entity_poly.pdbx_strand_id
1 'polypeptide(L)' 'MNLLKILRIAGSGLLAQKVRLNVAATNIANAQVTRTIEGGPYRAKDVVLKAIPISENDPYLKIV' A
#
# COMPACT_ATOMS: atom_id res chain seq x y z
N MET A 1 -11.63 -25.56 -0.55
CA MET A 1 -11.21 -24.14 -0.63
C MET A 1 -12.43 -23.30 -1.03
N ASN A 2 -12.65 -22.13 -0.42
CA ASN A 2 -13.83 -21.29 -0.66
C ASN A 2 -13.51 -20.16 -1.66
N LEU A 3 -14.31 -20.02 -2.73
CA LEU A 3 -14.15 -19.00 -3.78
C LEU A 3 -14.08 -17.57 -3.21
N LEU A 4 -14.93 -17.26 -2.23
CA LEU A 4 -14.94 -15.94 -1.59
C LEU A 4 -13.62 -15.66 -0.84
N LYS A 5 -13.02 -16.68 -0.21
CA LYS A 5 -11.71 -16.55 0.44
C LYS A 5 -10.61 -16.28 -0.59
N ILE A 6 -10.66 -16.89 -1.78
CA ILE A 6 -9.69 -16.65 -2.86
C ILE A 6 -9.78 -15.21 -3.39
N LEU A 7 -10.99 -14.73 -3.66
CA LEU A 7 -11.20 -13.36 -4.16
C LEU A 7 -10.73 -12.31 -3.16
N ARG A 8 -10.93 -12.52 -1.86
CA ARG A 8 -10.43 -11.62 -0.81
C ARG A 8 -8.90 -11.57 -0.78
N ILE A 9 -8.23 -12.72 -0.90
CA ILE A 9 -6.75 -12.77 -0.96
C ILE A 9 -6.25 -12.02 -2.21
N ALA A 10 -6.83 -12.30 -3.38
CA ALA A 10 -6.46 -11.63 -4.63
C ALA A 10 -6.69 -10.11 -4.54
N GLY A 11 -7.84 -9.68 -4.00
CA GLY A 11 -8.17 -8.28 -3.75
C GLY A 11 -7.16 -7.59 -2.82
N SER A 12 -6.74 -8.27 -1.75
CA SER A 12 -5.71 -7.74 -0.83
C SER A 12 -4.36 -7.53 -1.52
N GLY A 13 -3.97 -8.45 -2.40
CA GLY A 13 -2.75 -8.34 -3.20
C GLY A 13 -2.84 -7.18 -4.20
N LEU A 14 -3.97 -7.04 -4.89
CA LEU A 14 -4.22 -5.94 -5.82
C LEU A 14 -4.18 -4.58 -5.10
N LEU A 15 -4.79 -4.47 -3.92
CA LEU A 15 -4.77 -3.26 -3.11
C LEU A 15 -3.35 -2.91 -2.67
N ALA A 16 -2.56 -3.90 -2.24
CA ALA A 16 -1.15 -3.68 -1.90
C ALA A 16 -0.34 -3.14 -3.10
N GLN A 17 -0.56 -3.66 -4.31
CA GLN A 17 0.10 -3.13 -5.51
C GLN A 17 -0.39 -1.74 -5.90
N LYS A 18 -1.69 -1.46 -5.76
CA LYS A 18 -2.23 -0.10 -5.97
C LYS A 18 -1.55 0.92 -5.06
N VAL A 19 -1.35 0.58 -3.79
CA VAL A 19 -0.62 1.46 -2.85
C VAL A 19 0.80 1.72 -3.31
N ARG A 20 1.53 0.68 -3.74
CA ARG A 20 2.89 0.82 -4.29
C ARG A 20 2.93 1.73 -5.51
N LEU A 21 2.00 1.57 -6.45
CA LEU A 21 1.88 2.43 -7.63
C LEU A 21 1.61 3.89 -7.26
N ASN A 22 0.72 4.14 -6.31
CA ASN A 22 0.41 5.49 -5.84
C ASN A 22 1.63 6.17 -5.20
N VAL A 23 2.42 5.43 -4.41
CA VAL A 23 3.65 5.96 -3.81
C VAL A 23 4.71 6.25 -4.88
N ALA A 24 4.88 5.36 -5.85
CA ALA A 24 5.77 5.60 -6.99
C ALA A 24 5.35 6.85 -7.78
N ALA A 25 4.07 7.00 -8.09
CA ALA A 25 3.52 8.17 -8.77
C ALA A 25 3.77 9.46 -7.97
N THR A 26 3.59 9.41 -6.65
CA THR A 26 3.88 10.55 -5.76
C THR A 26 5.36 10.91 -5.77
N ASN A 27 6.25 9.92 -5.75
CA ASN A 27 7.70 10.15 -5.84
C ASN A 27 8.08 10.81 -7.17
N ILE A 28 7.51 10.35 -8.29
CA ILE A 28 7.75 10.94 -9.60
C ILE A 28 7.23 12.39 -9.63
N ALA A 29 6.01 12.61 -9.16
CA ALA A 29 5.39 13.94 -9.14
C ALA A 29 6.19 14.96 -8.31
N ASN A 30 6.86 14.51 -7.25
CA ASN A 30 7.63 15.37 -6.35
C ASN A 30 9.15 15.28 -6.54
N ALA A 31 9.65 14.63 -7.59
CA ALA A 31 11.07 14.35 -7.79
C ALA A 31 11.95 15.61 -7.86
N GLN A 32 11.36 16.75 -8.24
CA GLN A 32 12.05 18.04 -8.37
C GLN A 32 11.71 19.02 -7.24
N VAL A 33 10.95 18.61 -6.23
CA VAL A 33 10.55 19.49 -5.12
C VAL A 33 11.74 19.68 -4.18
N THR A 34 12.29 20.89 -4.18
CA THR A 34 13.43 21.28 -3.33
C THR A 34 13.01 21.91 -2.00
N ARG A 35 11.74 22.28 -1.85
CA ARG A 35 11.19 22.85 -0.61
C ARG A 35 9.79 22.32 -0.32
N THR A 36 9.67 21.56 0.77
CA THR A 36 8.40 21.16 1.37
C THR A 36 7.95 22.18 2.42
N ILE A 37 6.73 22.02 2.94
CA ILE A 37 6.21 22.82 4.07
C ILE A 37 7.11 22.68 5.31
N GLU A 38 7.77 21.53 5.45
CA GLU A 38 8.73 21.24 6.53
C GLU A 38 10.12 21.87 6.28
N GLY A 39 10.33 22.51 5.13
CA GLY A 39 11.49 23.35 4.85
C GLY A 39 12.66 22.68 4.10
N GLY A 40 12.57 21.39 3.77
CA GLY A 40 13.63 20.65 3.05
C GLY A 40 13.20 20.08 1.69
N PRO A 41 14.10 19.44 0.94
CA PRO A 41 13.75 18.76 -0.32
C PRO A 41 12.87 17.53 -0.07
N TYR A 42 12.07 17.16 -1.06
CA TYR A 42 11.25 15.96 -0.99
C TYR A 42 12.11 14.71 -0.82
N ARG A 43 11.67 13.79 0.05
CA ARG A 43 12.31 12.49 0.26
C ARG A 43 11.41 11.40 -0.30
N ALA A 44 11.96 10.60 -1.21
CA ALA A 44 11.24 9.47 -1.79
C ALA A 44 10.79 8.49 -0.70
N LYS A 45 9.56 8.00 -0.84
CA LYS A 45 8.93 7.05 0.08
C LYS A 45 8.96 5.66 -0.53
N ASP A 46 9.05 4.63 0.32
CA ASP A 46 8.97 3.22 -0.09
C ASP A 46 7.91 2.48 0.73
N VAL A 47 7.32 1.45 0.12
CA VAL A 47 6.22 0.67 0.70
C VAL A 47 6.72 -0.68 1.18
N VAL A 48 6.70 -0.87 2.49
CA VAL A 48 7.00 -2.16 3.13
C VAL A 48 5.71 -2.90 3.41
N LEU A 49 5.57 -4.09 2.83
CA LEU A 49 4.42 -4.97 3.04
C LEU A 49 4.73 -6.00 4.12
N LYS A 50 3.73 -6.31 4.95
CA LYS A 50 3.81 -7.36 5.97
C LYS A 50 2.73 -8.40 5.71
N ALA A 51 3.10 -9.67 5.79
CA ALA A 51 2.14 -10.76 5.74
C ALA A 51 1.29 -10.77 7.02
N ILE A 52 -0.02 -10.93 6.84
CA ILE A 52 -0.99 -11.04 7.93
C ILE A 52 -1.55 -12.47 7.89
N PRO A 53 -1.57 -13.19 9.02
CA PRO A 53 -2.13 -14.53 9.06
C PRO A 53 -3.63 -14.50 8.77
N ILE A 54 -4.11 -15.50 8.03
CA ILE A 54 -5.53 -15.62 7.69
C ILE A 54 -6.25 -16.27 8.88
N SER A 55 -6.69 -15.45 9.84
CA SER A 55 -7.54 -15.87 10.97
C SER A 55 -8.95 -15.29 10.81
N GLU A 56 -9.97 -16.05 11.18
CA GLU A 56 -11.38 -15.61 11.13
C GLU A 56 -11.68 -14.42 12.06
N ASN A 57 -10.84 -14.20 13.07
CA ASN A 57 -10.94 -13.08 14.01
C ASN A 57 -9.99 -11.92 13.70
N ASP A 58 -9.29 -11.92 12.56
CA ASP A 58 -8.33 -10.86 12.25
C ASP A 58 -9.04 -9.56 11.81
N PRO A 59 -8.87 -8.44 12.53
CA PRO A 59 -9.51 -7.17 12.20
C PRO A 59 -9.04 -6.59 10.86
N TYR A 60 -7.85 -6.94 10.37
CA TYR A 60 -7.29 -6.38 9.13
C TYR A 60 -7.87 -7.03 7.87
N LEU A 61 -8.44 -8.22 7.99
CA LEU A 61 -9.15 -8.89 6.89
C LEU A 61 -10.53 -8.28 6.62
N LYS A 62 -11.09 -7.49 7.55
CA LYS A 62 -12.42 -6.86 7.40
C LYS A 62 -12.43 -5.58 6.54
N ILE A 63 -11.25 -5.07 6.19
CA ILE A 63 -11.08 -3.75 5.55
C ILE A 63 -11.03 -3.87 4.01
N VAL A 64 -10.98 -5.09 3.47
CA VAL A 64 -11.04 -5.39 2.03
C VAL A 64 -12.37 -6.03 1.66
#